data_AF-A0A2T8HGQ0-F1
#
_entry.id   AF-A0A2T8HGQ0-F1
#
_cell.length_a   1.000
_cell.length_b   1.000
_cell.length_c   1.000
_cell.angle_alpha   90.00
_cell.angle_beta   90.00
_cell.angle_gamma   90.00
#
_symmetry.space_group_name_H-M   'P 1'
#
loop_
_entity.id
_entity.type
_entity.pdbx_description
1 polymer ?
#
loop_
_entity_poly.entity_id
_entity_poly.type
_entity_poly.pdbx_seq_one_letter_code
_entity_poly.pdbx_strand_id
1 'polypeptide(L)'
;MKILNLLSRLVLRRKSKSLEAKLIGKWRYVNTLSRVSTDGGEELITHYNNQNKVSIEFVEGNFVLVEDQLTYDSQVFKVEFHHDTLVLSHAQSEETYIRWEE
;
A
#
# COMPACT_ATOMS: atom_id res chain seq x y z
N MET A 1 0.82 34.17 -7.22
CA MET A 1 1.38 32.80 -7.19
C MET A 1 1.66 32.20 -5.80
N LYS A 2 1.60 32.95 -4.68
CA LYS A 2 1.90 32.38 -3.33
C LYS A 2 0.74 31.59 -2.69
N ILE A 3 -0.51 32.00 -2.92
CA ILE A 3 -1.71 31.39 -2.29
C ILE A 3 -1.99 29.99 -2.86
N LEU A 4 -1.85 29.79 -4.17
CA LEU A 4 -2.03 28.48 -4.81
C LEU A 4 -1.09 27.42 -4.24
N ASN A 5 0.16 27.81 -3.94
CA ASN A 5 1.20 26.93 -3.41
C ASN A 5 0.95 26.57 -1.92
N LEU A 6 0.30 27.47 -1.16
CA LEU A 6 -0.10 27.17 0.22
C LEU A 6 -1.28 26.20 0.26
N LEU A 7 -2.28 26.44 -0.59
CA LEU A 7 -3.47 25.59 -0.67
C LEU A 7 -3.13 24.19 -1.18
N SER A 8 -2.27 24.06 -2.19
CA SER A 8 -1.83 22.75 -2.67
C SER A 8 -1.10 21.96 -1.59
N ARG A 9 -0.19 22.59 -0.82
CA ARG A 9 0.49 21.95 0.32
C ARG A 9 -0.46 21.55 1.45
N LEU A 10 -1.47 22.35 1.74
CA LEU A 10 -2.50 22.03 2.73
C LEU A 10 -3.37 20.84 2.29
N VAL A 11 -3.76 20.81 1.02
CA VAL A 11 -4.52 19.69 0.43
C VAL A 11 -3.69 18.40 0.44
N LEU A 12 -2.41 18.48 0.03
CA LEU A 12 -1.47 17.35 0.08
C LEU A 12 -1.30 16.81 1.51
N ARG A 13 -1.10 17.70 2.49
CA ARG A 13 -0.95 17.31 3.90
C ARG A 13 -2.21 16.66 4.45
N ARG A 14 -3.41 17.15 4.08
CA ARG A 14 -4.69 16.56 4.49
C ARG A 14 -4.91 15.18 3.85
N LYS A 15 -4.55 15.01 2.59
CA LYS A 15 -4.63 13.72 1.88
C LYS A 15 -3.69 12.69 2.49
N SER A 16 -2.45 13.07 2.78
CA SER A 16 -1.47 12.21 3.46
C SER A 16 -1.96 11.75 4.83
N LYS A 17 -2.47 12.66 5.68
CA LYS A 17 -3.08 12.26 6.97
C LYS A 17 -4.28 11.33 6.83
N SER A 18 -5.10 11.53 5.81
CA SER A 18 -6.26 10.65 5.55
C SER A 18 -5.83 9.26 5.09
N LEU A 19 -4.74 9.14 4.34
CA LEU A 19 -4.18 7.85 3.92
C LEU A 19 -3.51 7.14 5.09
N GLU A 20 -2.75 7.88 5.90
CA GLU A 20 -2.11 7.38 7.12
C GLU A 20 -3.15 6.77 8.08
N ALA A 21 -4.25 7.50 8.34
CA ALA A 21 -5.34 7.01 9.18
C ALA A 21 -6.06 5.77 8.57
N LYS A 22 -6.13 5.67 7.24
CA LYS A 22 -6.67 4.47 6.58
C LYS A 22 -5.73 3.28 6.72
N LEU A 23 -4.42 3.50 6.63
CA LEU A 23 -3.40 2.46 6.69
C LEU A 23 -3.30 1.83 8.08
N ILE A 24 -3.38 2.64 9.15
CA ILE A 24 -3.32 2.16 10.54
C ILE A 24 -4.37 1.07 10.77
N GLY A 25 -3.96 -0.05 11.36
CA GLY A 25 -4.78 -1.22 11.65
C GLY A 25 -4.15 -2.54 11.20
N LYS A 26 -4.90 -3.63 11.40
CA LYS A 26 -4.50 -5.00 11.05
C LYS A 26 -4.95 -5.35 9.64
N TRP A 27 -4.07 -6.04 8.90
CA TRP A 27 -4.27 -6.40 7.50
C TRP A 27 -3.94 -7.88 7.29
N ARG A 28 -4.79 -8.54 6.49
CA ARG A 28 -4.57 -9.93 6.05
C ARG A 28 -4.14 -9.94 4.59
N TYR A 29 -3.02 -10.59 4.32
CA TYR A 29 -2.52 -10.83 2.98
C TYR A 29 -3.44 -11.79 2.22
N VAL A 30 -3.83 -11.41 1.00
CA VAL A 30 -4.74 -12.18 0.13
C VAL A 30 -3.98 -12.79 -1.03
N ASN A 31 -3.20 -12.01 -1.77
CA ASN A 31 -2.46 -12.50 -2.93
C ASN A 31 -1.33 -11.54 -3.33
N THR A 32 -0.40 -12.04 -4.13
CA THR A 32 0.57 -11.24 -4.88
C THR A 32 0.40 -11.49 -6.37
N LEU A 33 0.41 -10.42 -7.15
CA LEU A 33 0.55 -10.45 -8.60
C LEU A 33 1.98 -10.04 -8.96
N SER A 34 2.70 -10.88 -9.70
CA SER A 34 4.07 -10.59 -10.14
C SER A 34 4.17 -10.64 -11.65
N ARG A 35 4.84 -9.63 -12.23
CA ARG A 35 5.26 -9.63 -13.63
C ARG A 35 6.61 -10.34 -13.73
N VAL A 36 6.72 -11.29 -14.66
CA VAL A 36 7.94 -12.09 -14.84
C VAL A 36 8.30 -12.12 -16.31
N SER A 37 9.58 -11.89 -16.63
CA SER A 37 10.07 -11.99 -18.00
C SER A 37 10.42 -13.45 -18.31
N THR A 38 9.81 -13.98 -19.37
CA THR A 38 10.10 -15.32 -19.92
C THR A 38 10.64 -15.19 -21.34
N ASP A 39 11.14 -16.28 -21.90
CA ASP A 39 11.57 -16.33 -23.30
C ASP A 39 10.43 -16.03 -24.30
N GLY A 40 9.17 -16.15 -23.87
CA GLY A 40 7.97 -15.85 -24.65
C GLY A 40 7.41 -14.43 -24.44
N GLY A 41 7.99 -13.62 -23.56
CA GLY A 41 7.51 -12.28 -23.20
C GLY A 41 7.21 -12.11 -21.71
N GLU A 42 6.48 -11.05 -21.36
CA GLU A 42 6.04 -10.83 -19.97
C GLU A 42 4.81 -11.67 -19.63
N GLU A 43 4.90 -12.43 -18.54
CA GLU A 43 3.79 -13.18 -17.98
C GLU A 43 3.39 -12.61 -16.61
N LEU A 44 2.12 -12.78 -16.27
CA LEU A 44 1.56 -12.42 -14.97
C LEU A 44 1.31 -13.69 -14.16
N ILE A 45 1.96 -13.80 -13.01
CA ILE A 45 1.77 -14.91 -12.08
C ILE A 45 1.06 -14.39 -10.83
N THR A 46 0.02 -15.08 -10.39
CA THR A 46 -0.68 -14.77 -9.13
C THR A 46 -0.46 -15.87 -8.11
N HIS A 47 -0.03 -15.49 -6.91
CA HIS A 47 0.04 -16.37 -5.75
C HIS A 47 -1.08 -16.00 -4.77
N TYR A 48 -1.91 -16.96 -4.37
CA TYR A 48 -2.99 -16.75 -3.39
C TYR A 48 -2.62 -17.29 -2.01
N ASN A 49 -2.91 -16.50 -0.97
CA ASN A 49 -2.78 -16.91 0.42
C ASN A 49 -4.09 -17.48 0.95
N ASN A 50 -4.04 -18.76 1.34
CA ASN A 50 -5.19 -19.46 1.91
C ASN A 50 -5.21 -19.39 3.45
N GLN A 51 -4.26 -18.70 4.09
CA GLN A 51 -4.22 -18.56 5.55
C GLN A 51 -5.13 -17.43 6.03
N ASN A 52 -6.01 -17.74 6.97
CA ASN A 52 -6.88 -16.75 7.61
C ASN A 52 -6.23 -16.21 8.89
N LYS A 53 -5.22 -15.34 8.74
CA LYS A 53 -4.52 -14.72 9.86
C LYS A 53 -4.07 -13.30 9.52
N VAL A 54 -3.88 -12.47 10.55
CA VAL A 54 -3.21 -11.17 10.41
C VAL A 54 -1.81 -11.38 9.81
N SER A 55 -1.46 -10.55 8.84
CA SER A 55 -0.18 -10.61 8.13
C SER A 55 0.70 -9.40 8.45
N ILE A 56 0.10 -8.20 8.50
CA ILE A 56 0.79 -6.95 8.83
C ILE A 56 -0.10 -6.12 9.74
N GLU A 57 0.51 -5.37 10.65
CA GLU A 57 -0.16 -4.37 11.47
C GLU A 57 0.60 -3.05 11.36
N PHE A 58 -0.09 -2.02 10.86
CA PHE A 58 0.44 -0.65 10.83
C PHE A 58 -0.02 0.10 12.07
N VAL A 59 0.93 0.67 12.78
CA VAL A 59 0.69 1.54 13.94
C VAL A 59 1.49 2.84 13.76
N GLU A 60 1.02 3.92 14.38
CA GLU A 60 1.73 5.20 14.32
C GLU A 60 3.19 5.02 14.77
N GLY A 61 4.12 5.40 13.91
CA GLY A 61 5.55 5.33 14.17
C GLY A 61 6.27 4.05 13.70
N ASN A 62 5.57 3.00 13.23
CA ASN A 62 6.23 1.82 12.64
C ASN A 62 6.39 1.88 11.11
N PHE A 63 5.91 2.96 10.49
CA PHE A 63 6.04 3.22 9.06
C PHE A 63 6.26 4.71 8.80
N VAL A 64 6.69 5.03 7.59
CA VAL A 64 6.75 6.40 7.09
C VAL A 64 5.92 6.48 5.82
N LEU A 65 4.94 7.38 5.76
CA LEU A 65 4.13 7.61 4.56
C LEU A 65 4.35 9.04 4.05
N VAL A 66 4.93 9.15 2.86
CA VAL A 66 5.08 10.43 2.15
C VAL A 66 4.26 10.37 0.88
N GLU A 67 3.19 11.15 0.84
CA GLU A 67 2.17 11.09 -0.23
C GLU A 67 1.54 9.69 -0.36
N ASP A 68 1.90 8.93 -1.39
CA ASP A 68 1.49 7.54 -1.62
C ASP A 68 2.65 6.54 -1.49
N GLN A 69 3.84 6.98 -1.04
CA GLN A 69 4.98 6.10 -0.81
C GLN A 69 5.11 5.72 0.67
N LEU A 70 4.96 4.43 0.94
CA LEU A 70 5.08 3.81 2.25
C LEU A 70 6.45 3.16 2.40
N THR A 71 7.19 3.56 3.43
CA THR A 71 8.36 2.82 3.89
C THR A 71 7.99 1.97 5.09
N TYR A 72 8.14 0.65 4.98
CA TYR A 72 7.88 -0.33 6.03
C TYR A 72 8.89 -1.48 5.91
N ASP A 73 9.46 -1.92 7.03
CA ASP A 73 10.50 -2.97 7.06
C ASP A 73 11.63 -2.78 6.04
N SER A 74 12.12 -1.54 5.93
CA SER A 74 13.19 -1.13 4.98
C SER A 74 12.85 -1.30 3.49
N GLN A 75 11.59 -1.57 3.16
CA GLN A 75 11.07 -1.61 1.79
C GLN A 75 10.19 -0.39 1.52
N VAL A 76 10.15 0.04 0.26
CA VAL A 76 9.33 1.17 -0.18
C VAL A 76 8.25 0.65 -1.11
N PHE A 77 6.99 0.94 -0.78
CA PHE A 77 5.82 0.54 -1.53
C PHE A 77 5.07 1.77 -2.01
N LYS A 78 4.47 1.67 -3.19
CA LYS A 78 3.36 2.54 -3.55
C LYS A 78 2.07 2.01 -2.92
N VAL A 79 1.29 2.89 -2.30
CA VAL A 79 0.05 2.55 -1.59
C VAL A 79 -1.16 2.96 -2.40
N GLU A 80 -2.05 2.00 -2.64
CA GLU A 80 -3.36 2.24 -3.23
C GLU A 80 -4.46 1.62 -2.36
N PHE A 81 -5.57 2.34 -2.21
CA PHE A 81 -6.75 1.85 -1.48
C PHE A 81 -7.94 1.72 -2.42
N HIS A 82 -8.57 0.55 -2.41
CA HIS A 82 -9.82 0.27 -3.11
C HIS A 82 -10.84 -0.24 -2.10
N HIS A 83 -11.75 0.65 -1.67
CA HIS A 83 -12.67 0.38 -0.55
C HIS A 83 -11.88 -0.10 0.69
N ASP A 84 -12.06 -1.34 1.13
CA ASP A 84 -11.38 -1.94 2.29
C ASP A 84 -10.19 -2.83 1.91
N THR A 85 -9.73 -2.69 0.67
CA THR A 85 -8.55 -3.39 0.13
C THR A 85 -7.38 -2.42 0.08
N LEU A 86 -6.23 -2.87 0.61
CA LEU A 86 -4.94 -2.22 0.51
C LEU A 86 -4.11 -2.94 -0.55
N VAL A 87 -3.55 -2.19 -1.49
CA VAL A 87 -2.59 -2.69 -2.47
C VAL A 87 -1.24 -2.01 -2.22
N LEU A 88 -0.20 -2.84 -2.06
CA LEU A 88 1.18 -2.41 -1.93
C LEU A 88 1.95 -2.84 -3.17
N SER A 89 2.41 -1.88 -3.97
CA SER A 89 3.19 -2.16 -5.17
C SER A 89 4.67 -1.89 -4.93
N HIS A 90 5.52 -2.84 -5.31
CA HIS A 90 6.97 -2.68 -5.28
C HIS A 90 7.60 -3.40 -6.48
N ALA A 91 8.43 -2.67 -7.23
CA ALA A 91 9.07 -3.16 -8.45
C ALA A 91 8.06 -3.82 -9.43
N GLN A 92 8.17 -5.13 -9.65
CA GLN A 92 7.34 -5.91 -10.56
C GLN A 92 6.19 -6.65 -9.87
N SER A 93 5.98 -6.42 -8.57
CA SER A 93 4.97 -7.11 -7.77
C SER A 93 3.96 -6.17 -7.11
N GLU A 94 2.74 -6.67 -6.97
CA GLU A 94 1.61 -6.01 -6.30
C GLU A 94 1.04 -6.96 -5.26
N GLU A 95 1.05 -6.57 -4.00
CA GLU A 95 0.52 -7.34 -2.87
C GLU A 95 -0.83 -6.77 -2.46
N THR A 96 -1.82 -7.64 -2.33
CA THR A 96 -3.19 -7.27 -1.96
C THR A 96 -3.47 -7.74 -0.54
N TYR A 97 -4.04 -6.84 0.25
CA TYR A 97 -4.42 -7.05 1.63
C TYR A 97 -5.86 -6.60 1.84
N ILE A 98 -6.57 -7.26 2.75
CA ILE A 98 -7.87 -6.80 3.23
C ILE A 98 -7.79 -6.43 4.70
N ARG A 99 -8.67 -5.53 5.14
CA ARG A 99 -8.79 -5.20 6.56
C ARG A 99 -9.11 -6.47 7.36
N TRP A 100 -8.42 -6.65 8.49
CA TRP A 100 -8.75 -7.69 9.45
C TRP A 100 -9.72 -7.12 10.49
N GLU A 101 -10.96 -7.60 10.47
CA GLU A 101 -11.98 -7.32 11.46
C GLU A 101 -12.07 -8.54 12.38
N GLU A 102 -11.73 -8.36 13.67
CA GLU A 102 -11.91 -9.40 14.71
C GLU A 102 -13.38 -9.47 15.17
#